data_AF-A0A3A0D9L0-F1
#
_entry.id   AF-A0A3A0D9L0-F1
#
_cell.length_a   1.000
_cell.length_b   1.000
_cell.length_c   1.000
_cell.angle_alpha   90.00
_cell.angle_beta   90.00
_cell.angle_gamma   90.00
#
_symmetry.space_group_name_H-M   'P 1'
#
loop_
_entity.id
_entity.type
_entity.pdbx_description
1 polymer ?
#
loop_
_entity_poly.entity_id
_entity_poly.type
_entity_poly.pdbx_seq_one_letter_code
_entity_poly.pdbx_strand_id
1 'polypeptide(L)'
;MILTDKRRNRLAWDLLQAFSVRVDEVGELQRRAKGARPDQELYRDYLLTVRQMTDDVAQRRKREQILAGILGSLFATKDSQRGFTSEQRRIIWNTAANRACSACGCKLTWEDFTIDHINPHSKGGRSSLENAALMCRAHNAAKGNRRRSRR
;
A
#
# COMPACT_ATOMS: atom_id res chain seq x y z
N MET A 1 -0.97 -2.30 1.04
CA MET A 1 -0.74 -2.86 -0.31
C MET A 1 -0.08 -1.82 -1.22
N ILE A 2 0.68 -2.27 -2.22
CA ILE A 2 1.31 -1.44 -3.25
C ILE A 2 0.50 -1.59 -4.54
N LEU A 3 -0.14 -0.51 -4.99
CA LEU A 3 -1.13 -0.51 -6.10
C LEU A 3 -0.57 0.11 -7.39
N THR A 4 0.74 0.07 -7.59
CA THR A 4 1.40 0.77 -8.71
C THR A 4 1.46 -0.05 -10.00
N ASP A 5 1.14 -1.33 -9.94
CA ASP A 5 1.21 -2.25 -11.09
C ASP A 5 -0.14 -2.31 -11.83
N LYS A 6 -0.16 -1.80 -13.06
CA LYS A 6 -1.38 -1.72 -13.88
C LYS A 6 -2.00 -3.09 -14.18
N ARG A 7 -1.17 -4.13 -14.38
CA ARG A 7 -1.65 -5.48 -14.72
C ARG A 7 -2.33 -6.10 -13.50
N ARG A 8 -1.71 -5.99 -12.32
CA ARG A 8 -2.31 -6.45 -11.06
C ARG A 8 -3.58 -5.68 -10.73
N ASN A 9 -3.59 -4.35 -10.95
CA ASN A 9 -4.80 -3.55 -10.74
C ASN A 9 -5.95 -4.00 -11.64
N ARG A 10 -5.68 -4.37 -12.90
CA ARG A 10 -6.70 -4.91 -13.80
C ARG A 10 -7.23 -6.25 -13.32
N LEU A 11 -6.34 -7.15 -12.90
CA LEU A 11 -6.76 -8.43 -12.34
C LEU A 11 -7.61 -8.26 -11.05
N ALA A 12 -7.26 -7.29 -10.19
CA ALA A 12 -8.05 -6.97 -9.00
C ALA A 12 -9.46 -6.50 -9.37
N TRP A 13 -9.57 -5.67 -10.40
CA TRP A 13 -10.86 -5.21 -10.93
C TRP A 13 -11.70 -6.37 -11.44
N ASP A 14 -11.12 -7.25 -12.25
CA ASP A 14 -11.82 -8.41 -12.81
C ASP A 14 -12.32 -9.35 -11.68
N LEU A 15 -11.49 -9.57 -10.64
CA LEU A 15 -11.89 -10.34 -9.45
C LEU A 15 -13.05 -9.68 -8.68
N LEU A 16 -13.01 -8.36 -8.49
CA LEU A 16 -14.07 -7.63 -7.80
C LEU A 16 -15.37 -7.62 -8.60
N GLN A 17 -15.30 -7.48 -9.93
CA GLN A 17 -16.48 -7.59 -10.79
C GLN A 17 -17.11 -8.97 -10.70
N ALA A 18 -16.30 -10.03 -10.85
CA ALA A 18 -16.78 -11.40 -10.72
C ALA A 18 -17.40 -11.65 -9.32
N PHE A 19 -16.76 -11.16 -8.27
CA PHE A 19 -17.28 -11.24 -6.91
C PHE A 19 -18.63 -10.52 -6.75
N SER A 20 -18.76 -9.30 -7.29
CA SER A 20 -19.99 -8.52 -7.25
C SER A 20 -21.16 -9.26 -7.92
N VAL A 21 -20.93 -9.83 -9.10
CA VAL A 21 -21.95 -10.61 -9.82
C VAL A 21 -22.48 -11.76 -8.95
N ARG A 22 -21.60 -12.48 -8.24
CA ARG A 22 -21.99 -13.57 -7.35
C ARG A 22 -22.75 -13.09 -6.11
N VAL A 23 -22.38 -11.93 -5.57
CA VAL A 23 -23.13 -11.29 -4.46
C VAL A 23 -24.55 -10.92 -4.91
N ASP A 24 -24.70 -10.39 -6.13
CA ASP A 24 -26.00 -10.04 -6.70
C ASP A 24 -26.86 -11.29 -6.94
N GLU A 25 -26.28 -12.37 -7.47
CA GLU A 25 -26.94 -13.68 -7.61
C GLU A 25 -27.51 -14.19 -6.27
N VAL A 26 -26.71 -14.14 -5.20
CA VAL A 26 -27.17 -14.54 -3.86
C VAL A 26 -28.24 -13.59 -3.33
N GLY A 27 -28.14 -12.29 -3.60
CA GLY A 27 -29.14 -11.30 -3.23
C GLY A 27 -30.48 -11.51 -3.94
N GLU A 28 -30.48 -11.99 -5.18
CA GLU A 28 -31.68 -12.41 -5.91
C GLU A 28 -32.27 -13.72 -5.35
N LEU A 29 -31.43 -14.71 -5.03
CA LEU A 29 -31.88 -15.96 -4.41
C LEU A 29 -32.60 -15.69 -3.09
N GLN A 30 -32.00 -14.88 -2.20
CA GLN A 30 -32.62 -14.50 -0.92
C GLN A 30 -33.97 -13.80 -1.10
N ARG A 31 -34.09 -12.90 -2.09
CA ARG A 31 -35.36 -12.23 -2.41
C ARG A 31 -36.45 -13.21 -2.86
N ARG A 32 -36.05 -14.26 -3.57
CA ARG A 32 -36.94 -15.35 -4.02
C ARG A 32 -37.19 -16.41 -2.93
N ALA A 33 -36.81 -16.15 -1.68
CA ALA A 33 -36.83 -17.10 -0.57
C ALA A 33 -36.07 -18.41 -0.87
N LYS A 34 -35.13 -18.38 -1.81
CA LYS A 34 -34.21 -19.48 -2.08
C LYS A 34 -32.95 -19.22 -1.25
N GLY A 35 -32.64 -20.13 -0.33
CA GLY A 35 -31.42 -20.05 0.47
C GLY A 35 -30.15 -20.02 -0.41
N ALA A 36 -29.05 -19.49 0.13
CA ALA A 36 -27.75 -19.62 -0.51
C ALA A 36 -27.29 -21.08 -0.46
N ARG A 37 -26.58 -21.53 -1.49
CA ARG A 37 -25.94 -22.84 -1.52
C ARG A 37 -24.65 -22.86 -0.68
N PRO A 38 -24.13 -24.04 -0.29
CA PRO A 38 -22.87 -24.12 0.47
C PRO A 38 -21.67 -23.46 -0.22
N ASP A 39 -21.59 -23.54 -1.56
CA ASP A 39 -20.53 -22.89 -2.36
C ASP A 39 -20.68 -21.35 -2.44
N GLN A 40 -21.79 -20.81 -1.94
CA GLN A 40 -22.13 -19.39 -2.00
C GLN A 40 -22.03 -18.67 -0.65
N GLU A 41 -21.57 -19.35 0.40
CA GLU A 41 -21.48 -18.81 1.76
C GLU A 41 -20.68 -17.52 1.83
N LEU A 42 -19.54 -17.44 1.12
CA LEU A 42 -18.70 -16.23 1.08
C LEU A 42 -19.47 -14.99 0.59
N TYR A 43 -20.25 -15.13 -0.49
CA TYR A 43 -21.00 -14.03 -1.08
C TYR A 43 -22.19 -13.63 -0.21
N ARG A 44 -22.87 -14.63 0.40
CA ARG A 44 -23.91 -14.40 1.40
C ARG A 44 -23.36 -13.63 2.59
N ASP A 45 -22.23 -14.03 3.10
CA ASP A 45 -21.59 -13.41 4.26
C ASP A 45 -21.22 -11.97 3.97
N TYR A 46 -20.63 -11.70 2.80
CA TYR A 46 -20.38 -10.32 2.36
C TYR A 46 -21.66 -9.52 2.23
N LEU A 47 -22.71 -10.07 1.60
CA LEU A 47 -24.00 -9.41 1.41
C LEU A 47 -24.62 -8.95 2.74
N LEU A 48 -24.52 -9.77 3.79
CA LEU A 48 -24.99 -9.41 5.12
C LEU A 48 -24.23 -8.18 5.67
N THR A 49 -22.91 -8.11 5.46
CA THR A 49 -22.08 -6.97 5.93
C THR A 49 -22.41 -5.63 5.29
N VAL A 50 -23.10 -5.63 4.14
CA VAL A 50 -23.47 -4.42 3.39
C VAL A 50 -24.97 -4.11 3.46
N ARG A 51 -25.78 -5.02 4.01
CA ARG A 51 -27.23 -4.83 4.19
C ARG A 51 -27.64 -4.53 5.62
N GLN A 52 -26.88 -5.00 6.61
CA GLN A 52 -27.23 -4.90 8.02
C GLN A 52 -26.11 -4.21 8.77
N MET A 53 -26.46 -3.24 9.64
CA MET A 53 -25.52 -2.57 10.54
C MET A 53 -24.23 -2.13 9.83
N THR A 54 -24.35 -1.46 8.68
CA THR A 54 -23.23 -1.19 7.76
C THR A 54 -22.10 -0.36 8.36
N ASP A 55 -22.42 0.42 9.40
CA ASP A 55 -21.48 1.26 10.14
C ASP A 55 -20.85 0.57 11.36
N ASP A 56 -21.35 -0.61 11.73
CA ASP A 56 -20.80 -1.39 12.83
C ASP A 56 -19.36 -1.83 12.54
N VAL A 57 -18.53 -1.79 13.59
CA VAL A 57 -17.10 -2.12 13.48
C VAL A 57 -16.88 -3.58 13.13
N ALA A 58 -17.71 -4.50 13.64
CA ALA A 58 -17.58 -5.92 13.33
C ALA A 58 -17.94 -6.19 11.87
N GLN A 59 -18.98 -5.54 11.33
CA GLN A 59 -19.32 -5.64 9.90
C GLN A 59 -18.23 -5.06 9.00
N ARG A 60 -17.66 -3.91 9.37
CA ARG A 60 -16.54 -3.29 8.65
C ARG A 60 -15.31 -4.22 8.62
N ARG A 61 -14.95 -4.82 9.76
CA ARG A 61 -13.84 -5.78 9.86
C ARG A 61 -14.10 -7.06 9.06
N LYS A 62 -15.32 -7.60 9.11
CA LYS A 62 -15.68 -8.80 8.33
C LYS A 62 -15.60 -8.53 6.83
N ARG A 63 -16.09 -7.37 6.37
CA ARG A 63 -15.95 -6.94 4.97
C ARG A 63 -14.48 -6.78 4.57
N GLU A 64 -13.67 -6.16 5.42
CA GLU A 64 -12.23 -6.04 5.19
C GLU A 64 -11.56 -7.42 5.06
N GLN A 65 -11.85 -8.37 5.96
CA GLN A 65 -11.29 -9.72 5.91
C GLN A 65 -11.64 -10.45 4.61
N ILE A 66 -12.90 -10.38 4.17
CA ILE A 66 -13.36 -11.00 2.93
C ILE A 66 -12.61 -10.40 1.73
N LEU A 67 -12.59 -9.07 1.62
CA LEU A 67 -11.91 -8.39 0.52
C LEU A 67 -10.39 -8.61 0.54
N ALA A 68 -9.78 -8.67 1.72
CA ALA A 68 -8.37 -9.01 1.90
C ALA A 68 -8.08 -10.47 1.48
N GLY A 69 -9.00 -11.41 1.71
CA GLY A 69 -8.86 -12.79 1.21
C GLY A 69 -8.85 -12.87 -0.32
N ILE A 70 -9.63 -12.02 -1.00
CA ILE A 70 -9.71 -11.98 -2.47
C ILE A 70 -8.49 -11.26 -3.07
N LEU A 71 -8.08 -10.14 -2.49
CA LEU A 71 -7.09 -9.23 -3.08
C LEU A 71 -5.68 -9.36 -2.48
N GLY A 72 -5.54 -9.94 -1.29
CA GLY A 72 -4.33 -9.88 -0.50
C GLY A 72 -3.11 -10.50 -1.18
N SER A 73 -3.28 -11.63 -1.84
CA SER A 73 -2.20 -12.34 -2.56
C SER A 73 -1.74 -11.62 -3.83
N LEU A 74 -2.57 -10.73 -4.38
CA LEU A 74 -2.31 -10.05 -5.63
C LEU A 74 -1.29 -8.91 -5.47
N PHE A 75 -1.27 -8.25 -4.31
CA PHE A 75 -0.47 -7.06 -4.08
C PHE A 75 0.63 -7.28 -3.04
N ALA A 76 1.81 -6.73 -3.32
CA ALA A 76 2.85 -6.65 -2.31
C ALA A 76 2.44 -5.73 -1.15
N THR A 77 2.86 -6.06 0.06
CA THR A 77 2.70 -5.20 1.24
C THR A 77 3.75 -4.10 1.24
N LYS A 78 3.39 -2.95 1.83
CA LYS A 78 4.39 -1.88 2.04
C LYS A 78 5.31 -2.32 3.16
N ASP A 79 6.53 -1.79 3.14
CA ASP A 79 7.45 -1.92 4.26
C ASP A 79 6.78 -1.38 5.54
N SER A 80 6.85 -2.14 6.64
CA SER A 80 6.20 -1.78 7.91
C SER A 80 6.86 -0.56 8.55
N GLN A 81 8.17 -0.40 8.34
CA GLN A 81 8.93 0.75 8.77
C GLN A 81 8.87 1.86 7.72
N ARG A 82 8.34 3.02 8.09
CA ARG A 82 8.37 4.24 7.26
C ARG A 82 9.34 5.25 7.86
N GLY A 83 10.60 5.19 7.42
CA GLY A 83 11.66 6.08 7.87
C GLY A 83 12.89 5.32 8.32
N PHE A 84 13.91 6.05 8.75
CA PHE A 84 15.20 5.48 9.14
C PHE A 84 15.41 5.67 10.64
N THR A 85 15.93 4.64 11.33
CA THR A 85 16.28 4.76 12.75
C THR A 85 17.45 5.71 12.96
N SER A 86 17.70 6.09 14.21
CA SER A 86 18.86 6.93 14.57
C SER A 86 20.19 6.30 14.18
N GLU A 87 20.31 4.97 14.32
CA GLU A 87 21.47 4.17 13.96
C GLU A 87 21.63 4.12 12.44
N GLN A 88 20.54 3.86 11.71
CA GLN A 88 20.54 3.92 10.24
C GLN A 88 20.94 5.32 9.75
N ARG A 89 20.44 6.38 10.40
CA ARG A 89 20.82 7.77 10.08
C ARG A 89 22.31 8.02 10.25
N ARG A 90 22.92 7.52 11.34
CA ARG A 90 24.37 7.60 11.58
C ARG A 90 25.16 6.81 10.54
N ILE A 91 24.74 5.58 10.23
CA ILE A 91 25.40 4.73 9.25
C ILE A 91 25.37 5.40 7.87
N ILE A 92 24.19 5.82 7.39
CA ILE A 92 24.01 6.47 6.08
C ILE A 92 24.92 7.70 5.94
N TRP A 93 25.04 8.51 6.98
CA TRP A 93 25.90 9.69 6.97
C TRP A 93 27.39 9.34 6.90
N ASN A 94 27.83 8.36 7.69
CA ASN A 94 29.24 7.99 7.80
C ASN A 94 29.73 7.18 6.60
N THR A 95 28.85 6.44 5.91
CA THR A 95 29.19 5.65 4.72
C THR A 95 28.96 6.40 3.41
N ALA A 96 28.33 7.58 3.43
CA ALA A 96 28.14 8.39 2.24
C ALA A 96 29.48 8.86 1.66
N ALA A 97 29.75 8.49 0.41
CA ALA A 97 30.95 8.92 -0.32
C ALA A 97 31.06 10.46 -0.40
N ASN A 98 29.92 11.13 -0.55
CA ASN A 98 29.81 12.58 -0.46
C ASN A 98 28.66 12.98 0.47
N ARG A 99 28.95 13.86 1.44
CA ARG A 99 27.95 14.46 2.33
C ARG A 99 27.26 15.62 1.61
N ALA A 100 26.62 15.31 0.49
CA ALA A 100 26.00 16.28 -0.39
C ALA A 100 24.56 15.88 -0.72
N CYS A 101 23.72 16.87 -1.00
CA CYS A 101 22.37 16.61 -1.46
C CYS A 101 22.43 15.90 -2.81
N SER A 102 21.84 14.71 -2.87
CA SER A 102 21.81 13.91 -4.09
C SER A 102 21.06 14.59 -5.25
N ALA A 103 20.30 15.68 -5.02
CA ALA A 103 19.56 16.41 -6.07
C ALA A 103 20.32 17.60 -6.63
N CYS A 104 20.85 18.47 -5.76
CA CYS A 104 21.50 19.72 -6.15
C CYS A 104 23.00 19.76 -5.86
N GLY A 105 23.57 18.75 -5.21
CA GLY A 105 24.99 18.67 -4.88
C GLY A 105 25.46 19.58 -3.75
N CYS A 106 24.58 20.37 -3.12
CA CYS A 106 24.98 21.23 -2.01
C CYS A 106 25.57 20.41 -0.86
N LYS A 107 26.66 20.88 -0.23
CA LYS A 107 27.22 20.24 0.96
C LYS A 107 26.20 20.27 2.08
N LEU A 108 26.10 19.15 2.80
CA LEU A 108 25.22 18.99 3.94
C LEU A 108 26.07 18.93 5.20
N THR A 109 25.47 19.32 6.32
CA THR A 109 25.99 19.15 7.68
C THR A 109 25.17 18.09 8.40
N TRP A 110 25.67 17.59 9.54
CA TRP A 110 24.99 16.58 10.34
C TRP A 110 23.62 17.09 10.86
N GLU A 111 23.52 18.39 11.09
CA GLU A 111 22.36 19.09 11.63
C GLU A 111 21.27 19.33 10.57
N ASP A 112 21.65 19.55 9.30
CA ASP A 112 20.73 20.03 8.26
C ASP A 112 20.39 19.00 7.17
N PHE A 113 21.02 17.82 7.19
CA PHE A 113 20.66 16.77 6.24
C PHE A 113 19.36 16.06 6.60
N THR A 114 18.62 15.71 5.56
CA THR A 114 17.49 14.78 5.61
C THR A 114 17.83 13.52 4.82
N ILE A 115 17.12 12.44 5.15
CA ILE A 115 17.19 11.18 4.41
C ILE A 115 15.84 10.97 3.75
N ASP A 116 15.87 10.64 2.46
CA ASP A 116 14.67 10.27 1.71
C ASP A 116 14.90 8.93 1.00
N HIS A 117 13.80 8.27 0.62
CA HIS A 117 13.87 7.01 -0.13
C HIS A 117 14.13 7.26 -1.62
N ILE A 118 15.09 6.57 -2.22
CA ILE A 118 15.38 6.64 -3.68
C ILE A 118 14.14 6.18 -4.47
N ASN A 119 13.66 4.96 -4.21
CA ASN A 119 12.33 4.51 -4.56
C ASN A 119 11.38 4.86 -3.40
N PRO A 120 10.36 5.70 -3.60
CA PRO A 120 9.47 6.12 -2.52
C PRO A 120 8.81 4.95 -1.80
N HIS A 121 8.71 5.06 -0.47
CA HIS A 121 8.02 4.06 0.38
C HIS A 121 6.59 3.76 -0.09
N SER A 122 5.86 4.80 -0.52
CA SER A 122 4.50 4.67 -1.06
C SER A 122 4.41 3.81 -2.33
N LYS A 123 5.53 3.63 -3.05
CA LYS A 123 5.67 2.81 -4.27
C LYS A 123 6.44 1.51 -4.02
N GLY A 124 6.56 1.11 -2.75
CA GLY A 124 7.19 -0.15 -2.34
C GLY A 124 8.69 -0.07 -2.09
N GLY A 125 9.28 1.12 -1.98
CA GLY A 125 10.65 1.24 -1.52
C GLY A 125 10.79 0.89 -0.04
N ARG A 126 11.76 0.05 0.29
CA ARG A 126 12.07 -0.33 1.68
C ARG A 126 12.89 0.76 2.37
N SER A 127 12.78 0.86 3.68
CA SER A 127 13.62 1.70 4.53
C SER A 127 14.97 1.02 4.81
N SER A 128 15.69 0.68 3.74
CA SER A 128 17.04 0.09 3.78
C SER A 128 18.10 1.13 3.44
N LEU A 129 19.34 0.90 3.90
CA LEU A 129 20.49 1.77 3.61
C LEU A 129 20.69 1.99 2.09
N GLU A 130 20.49 0.93 1.30
CA GLU A 130 20.60 0.95 -0.17
C GLU A 130 19.56 1.83 -0.86
N ASN A 131 18.39 2.00 -0.24
CA ASN A 131 17.31 2.83 -0.76
C ASN A 131 17.31 4.23 -0.12
N ALA A 132 18.34 4.60 0.65
CA ALA A 132 18.46 5.89 1.29
C ALA A 132 19.23 6.89 0.42
N ALA A 133 18.81 8.15 0.42
CA ALA A 133 19.51 9.25 -0.22
C ALA A 133 19.61 10.45 0.72
N LEU A 134 20.82 11.01 0.85
CA LEU A 134 21.03 12.29 1.51
C LEU A 134 20.42 13.42 0.67
N MET A 135 19.62 14.27 1.32
CA MET A 135 18.93 15.40 0.68
C MET A 135 18.89 16.60 1.62
N CYS A 136 18.91 17.81 1.05
CA CYS A 136 18.56 19.00 1.81
C CYS A 136 17.03 19.10 2.00
N ARG A 137 16.60 19.83 3.03
CA ARG A 137 15.17 19.98 3.39
C ARG A 137 14.30 20.40 2.19
N ALA A 138 14.76 21.40 1.42
CA ALA A 138 14.03 21.93 0.27
C ALA A 138 13.74 20.87 -0.81
N HIS A 139 14.76 20.12 -1.23
CA HIS A 139 14.58 19.11 -2.28
C HIS A 139 13.86 17.86 -1.78
N ASN A 140 14.02 17.50 -0.50
CA ASN A 140 13.28 16.39 0.08
C ASN A 140 11.77 16.72 0.10
N ALA A 141 11.40 17.91 0.56
CA ALA A 141 10.02 18.39 0.53
C ALA A 141 9.45 18.43 -0.90
N ALA A 142 10.25 18.86 -1.88
CA ALA A 142 9.83 18.94 -3.28
C ALA A 142 9.68 17.57 -3.99
N LYS A 143 10.39 16.52 -3.54
CA LYS A 143 10.40 15.21 -4.21
C LYS A 143 9.07 14.46 -4.03
N GLY A 144 8.52 14.44 -2.81
CA GLY A 144 7.29 13.71 -2.51
C GLY A 144 7.35 12.22 -2.93
N ASN A 145 6.34 11.74 -3.65
CA ASN A 145 6.25 10.35 -4.09
C ASN A 145 6.87 10.06 -5.48
N ARG A 146 7.68 10.98 -6.01
CA ARG A 146 8.29 10.83 -7.34
C ARG A 146 9.52 9.92 -7.22
N ARG A 147 9.67 9.00 -8.18
CA ARG A 147 10.94 8.27 -8.34
C ARG A 147 11.95 9.26 -8.90
N ARG A 148 13.18 9.24 -8.41
CA ARG A 148 14.25 9.99 -9.06
C ARG A 148 14.40 9.46 -10.49
N SER A 149 14.30 10.34 -11.48
CA SER A 149 14.80 10.00 -12.82
C SER A 149 16.31 9.86 -12.69
N ARG A 150 16.87 8.72 -13.12
CA ARG A 150 18.30 8.68 -13.41
C ARG A 150 18.53 9.71 -14.53
N ARG A 151 19.29 10.77 -14.21
CA ARG A 151 19.96 11.56 -15.23
C ARG A 151 21.24 10.82 -15.61
#